data_AF-A0A0N8JZC9-F1
#
_entry.id   AF-A0A0N8JZC9-F1
#
_cell.length_a   1.000
_cell.length_b   1.000
_cell.length_c   1.000
_cell.angle_alpha   90.00
_cell.angle_beta   90.00
_cell.angle_gamma   90.00
#
_symmetry.space_group_name_H-M   'P 1'
#
loop_
_entity.id
_entity.type
_entity.pdbx_description
1 polymer ?
#
loop_
_entity_poly.entity_id
_entity_poly.type
_entity_poly.pdbx_seq_one_letter_code
_entity_poly.pdbx_strand_id
1 'polypeptide(L)'
;MSQAQGYDDDDAMDEFMDKFTKHKYKGAFDESNWEEEFEKVPMFMKTAPEEIDPEKHPELACLQSIIHDDERGPEEQAKALKDEGNEYFKEKNYKKAVVSYTEGLKKKCQDSDLRAILFTNRAAAHFHL
;
A
#
# COMPACT_ATOMS: atom_id res chain seq x y z
N MET A 1 11.63 -48.64 -32.39
CA MET A 1 11.15 -47.25 -32.45
C MET A 1 10.17 -47.07 -31.31
N SER A 2 10.57 -46.34 -30.27
CA SER A 2 9.71 -45.98 -29.13
C SER A 2 8.72 -44.94 -29.61
N GLN A 3 7.42 -45.27 -29.62
CA GLN A 3 6.37 -44.28 -29.88
C GLN A 3 6.04 -43.60 -28.56
N ALA A 4 6.23 -42.28 -28.54
CA ALA A 4 5.91 -41.41 -27.42
C ALA A 4 4.38 -41.42 -27.20
N GLN A 5 3.98 -41.76 -25.97
CA GLN A 5 2.64 -41.55 -25.46
C GLN A 5 2.39 -40.05 -25.35
N GLY A 6 1.68 -39.49 -26.33
CA GLY A 6 0.82 -38.33 -26.14
C GLY A 6 -0.62 -38.82 -26.17
N TYR A 7 -1.56 -38.03 -25.66
CA TYR A 7 -3.00 -38.31 -25.59
C TYR A 7 -3.44 -39.16 -24.39
N ASP A 8 -3.40 -38.58 -23.18
CA ASP A 8 -4.25 -38.97 -22.03
C ASP A 8 -4.39 -37.83 -21.00
N ASP A 9 -4.05 -36.57 -21.36
CA ASP A 9 -3.98 -35.45 -20.42
C ASP A 9 -5.01 -34.34 -20.72
N ASP A 10 -5.40 -34.13 -21.98
CA ASP A 10 -6.36 -33.06 -22.33
C ASP A 10 -7.77 -33.33 -21.78
N ASP A 11 -8.31 -34.54 -21.94
CA ASP A 11 -9.65 -34.88 -21.40
C ASP A 11 -9.69 -34.84 -19.86
N ALA A 12 -8.59 -35.23 -19.21
CA ALA A 12 -8.46 -35.18 -17.75
C ALA A 12 -8.33 -33.73 -17.25
N MET A 13 -7.63 -32.88 -17.99
CA MET A 13 -7.53 -31.46 -17.72
C MET A 13 -8.86 -30.74 -17.98
N ASP A 14 -9.59 -31.12 -19.02
CA ASP A 14 -10.93 -30.57 -19.30
C ASP A 14 -11.94 -30.95 -18.20
N GLU A 15 -11.97 -32.22 -17.75
CA GLU A 15 -12.78 -32.62 -16.59
C GLU A 15 -12.37 -31.90 -15.29
N PHE A 16 -11.08 -31.59 -15.13
CA PHE A 16 -10.58 -30.84 -13.98
C PHE A 16 -10.99 -29.36 -14.05
N MET A 17 -10.88 -28.73 -15.22
CA MET A 17 -11.26 -27.34 -15.46
C MET A 17 -12.78 -27.13 -15.38
N ASP A 18 -13.57 -28.11 -15.82
CA ASP A 18 -15.04 -28.10 -15.74
C ASP A 18 -15.56 -28.05 -14.28
N LYS A 19 -14.75 -28.50 -13.31
CA LYS A 19 -15.06 -28.33 -11.88
C LYS A 19 -14.97 -26.86 -11.44
N PHE A 20 -14.07 -26.07 -12.03
CA PHE A 20 -13.90 -24.64 -11.72
C PHE A 20 -14.93 -23.74 -12.42
N THR A 21 -15.49 -24.17 -13.56
CA THR A 21 -16.50 -23.40 -14.30
C THR A 21 -17.91 -23.59 -13.75
N LYS A 22 -18.23 -24.77 -13.20
CA LYS A 22 -19.57 -25.11 -12.72
C LYS A 22 -19.87 -24.63 -11.29
N HIS A 23 -18.84 -24.40 -10.48
CA HIS A 23 -19.00 -23.99 -9.09
C HIS A 23 -18.63 -22.51 -8.97
N LYS A 24 -19.65 -21.65 -8.79
CA LYS A 24 -19.38 -20.29 -8.32
C LYS A 24 -18.60 -20.37 -7.01
N TYR A 25 -17.52 -19.58 -6.92
CA TYR A 25 -16.71 -19.50 -5.71
C TYR A 25 -17.60 -19.14 -4.52
N LYS A 26 -17.53 -19.94 -3.46
CA LYS A 26 -18.36 -19.76 -2.27
C LYS A 26 -17.89 -18.49 -1.55
N GLY A 27 -18.70 -17.43 -1.59
CA GLY A 27 -18.34 -16.10 -1.09
C GLY A 27 -17.86 -15.12 -2.18
N ALA A 28 -18.06 -15.44 -3.45
CA ALA A 28 -17.96 -14.44 -4.52
C ALA A 28 -19.03 -13.37 -4.36
N PHE A 29 -18.70 -12.15 -4.79
CA PHE A 29 -19.66 -11.05 -4.87
C PHE A 29 -20.86 -11.41 -5.72
N ASP A 30 -22.05 -10.94 -5.33
CA ASP A 30 -23.25 -11.16 -6.11
C ASP A 30 -23.30 -10.24 -7.33
N GLU A 31 -23.55 -10.79 -8.53
CA GLU A 31 -23.51 -10.05 -9.79
C GLU A 31 -24.53 -8.90 -9.87
N SER A 32 -25.56 -8.89 -9.03
CA SER A 32 -26.57 -7.83 -9.00
C SER A 32 -26.21 -6.68 -8.06
N ASN A 33 -25.33 -6.90 -7.08
CA ASN A 33 -24.95 -5.90 -6.07
C ASN A 33 -23.42 -5.74 -5.90
N TRP A 34 -22.61 -6.36 -6.76
CA TRP A 34 -21.16 -6.44 -6.60
C TRP A 34 -20.50 -5.07 -6.44
N GLU A 35 -21.02 -4.03 -7.10
CA GLU A 35 -20.48 -2.68 -7.03
C GLU A 35 -20.59 -2.12 -5.59
N GLU A 36 -21.71 -2.35 -4.91
CA GLU A 36 -21.91 -1.94 -3.52
C GLU A 36 -21.05 -2.77 -2.55
N GLU A 37 -20.82 -4.05 -2.84
CA GLU A 37 -19.93 -4.89 -2.03
C GLU A 37 -18.46 -4.51 -2.22
N PHE A 38 -18.06 -4.15 -3.45
CA PHE A 38 -16.73 -3.61 -3.75
C PHE A 38 -16.48 -2.29 -3.04
N GLU A 39 -17.49 -1.41 -2.99
CA GLU A 39 -17.41 -0.14 -2.25
C GLU A 39 -17.28 -0.33 -0.74
N LYS A 40 -17.53 -1.50 -0.17
CA LYS A 40 -17.26 -1.79 1.26
C LYS A 40 -15.84 -2.26 1.50
N VAL A 41 -15.14 -2.73 0.46
CA VAL A 41 -13.77 -3.23 0.57
C VAL A 41 -12.80 -2.05 0.51
N PRO A 42 -11.97 -1.84 1.55
CA PRO A 42 -11.09 -0.68 1.63
C PRO A 42 -10.14 -0.51 0.42
N MET A 43 -9.71 -1.63 -0.19
CA MET A 43 -8.86 -1.61 -1.38
C MET A 43 -9.56 -1.10 -2.65
N PHE A 44 -10.89 -1.19 -2.71
CA PHE A 44 -11.67 -0.90 -3.91
C PHE A 44 -12.68 0.25 -3.73
N MET A 45 -12.73 0.84 -2.54
CA MET A 45 -13.47 2.06 -2.24
C MET A 45 -13.08 3.19 -3.20
N LYS A 46 -14.08 3.75 -3.89
CA LYS A 46 -13.89 4.92 -4.77
C LYS A 46 -13.60 6.20 -3.99
N THR A 47 -14.11 6.29 -2.76
CA THR A 47 -13.94 7.43 -1.88
C THR A 47 -13.75 6.96 -0.44
N ALA A 48 -12.76 7.55 0.25
CA ALA A 48 -12.60 7.33 1.68
C ALA A 48 -13.78 7.98 2.44
N PRO A 49 -14.41 7.29 3.40
CA PRO A 49 -15.40 7.89 4.28
C PRO A 49 -14.80 9.04 5.10
N GLU A 50 -15.54 10.16 5.27
CA GLU A 50 -15.07 11.31 6.06
C GLU A 50 -15.00 11.00 7.57
N GLU A 51 -15.86 10.09 8.06
CA GLU A 51 -15.83 9.57 9.43
C GLU A 51 -15.87 8.03 9.40
N ILE A 52 -14.84 7.39 9.93
CA ILE A 52 -14.76 5.93 10.03
C ILE A 52 -15.41 5.53 11.36
N ASP A 53 -16.66 5.10 11.28
CA ASP A 53 -17.40 4.54 12.41
C ASP A 53 -16.90 3.10 12.68
N PRO A 54 -16.25 2.83 13.84
CA PRO A 54 -15.69 1.52 14.16
C PRO A 54 -16.73 0.40 14.21
N GLU A 55 -18.00 0.73 14.47
CA GLU A 55 -19.09 -0.25 14.51
C GLU A 55 -19.57 -0.66 13.12
N LYS A 56 -19.56 0.27 12.16
CA LYS A 56 -20.03 0.00 10.79
C LYS A 56 -18.95 -0.59 9.90
N HIS A 57 -17.69 -0.23 10.15
CA HIS A 57 -16.56 -0.63 9.32
C HIS A 57 -15.36 -1.06 10.19
N PRO A 58 -15.44 -2.20 10.89
CA PRO A 58 -14.35 -2.68 11.74
C PRO A 58 -13.07 -2.92 10.95
N GLU A 59 -13.17 -3.27 9.67
CA GLU A 59 -12.03 -3.53 8.80
C GLU A 59 -11.33 -2.24 8.37
N LEU A 60 -12.09 -1.16 8.12
CA LEU A 60 -11.51 0.17 7.93
C LEU A 60 -10.90 0.69 9.22
N ALA A 61 -11.53 0.50 10.38
CA ALA A 61 -10.97 0.94 11.66
C ALA A 61 -9.65 0.21 11.97
N CYS A 62 -9.58 -1.10 11.66
CA CYS A 62 -8.34 -1.88 11.79
C CYS A 62 -7.24 -1.33 10.86
N LEU A 63 -7.53 -1.16 9.56
CA LEU A 63 -6.57 -0.58 8.61
C LEU A 63 -6.17 0.84 8.99
N GLN A 64 -7.13 1.65 9.43
CA GLN A 64 -6.88 2.99 9.93
C GLN A 64 -5.97 2.95 11.15
N SER A 65 -6.14 2.03 12.09
CA SER A 65 -5.22 1.89 13.23
C SER A 65 -3.80 1.47 12.82
N ILE A 66 -3.65 0.69 11.74
CA ILE A 66 -2.35 0.29 11.21
C ILE A 66 -1.65 1.46 10.49
N ILE A 67 -2.42 2.27 9.74
CA ILE A 67 -1.91 3.40 8.96
C ILE A 67 -1.68 4.63 9.86
N HIS A 68 -2.64 4.93 10.72
CA HIS A 68 -2.66 6.01 11.69
C HIS A 68 -2.21 5.55 13.08
N ASP A 69 -1.16 4.74 13.11
CA ASP A 69 -0.29 4.66 14.29
C ASP A 69 0.47 6.00 14.44
N ASP A 70 -0.30 7.09 14.53
CA ASP A 70 0.08 8.47 14.80
C ASP A 70 0.55 8.64 16.27
N GLU A 71 0.55 7.55 17.06
CA GLU A 71 1.27 7.46 18.33
C GLU A 71 2.78 7.35 18.16
N ARG A 72 3.27 7.11 16.93
CA ARG A 72 4.71 7.21 16.66
C ARG A 72 5.16 8.62 16.98
N GLY A 73 6.09 8.73 17.93
CA GLY A 73 6.58 10.00 18.43
C GLY A 73 7.06 10.91 17.29
N PRO A 74 7.02 12.25 17.44
CA PRO A 74 7.39 13.19 16.39
C PRO A 74 8.80 12.95 15.83
N GLU A 75 9.68 12.33 16.62
CA GLU A 75 11.02 11.91 16.22
C GLU A 75 11.00 10.71 15.26
N GLU A 76 10.19 9.70 15.53
CA GLU A 76 10.06 8.52 14.67
C GLU A 76 9.42 8.89 13.33
N GLN A 77 8.41 9.77 13.35
CA GLN A 77 7.82 10.32 12.12
C GLN A 77 8.86 11.10 11.29
N ALA A 78 9.68 11.93 11.94
CA ALA A 78 10.74 12.68 11.26
C ALA A 78 11.82 11.73 10.69
N LYS A 79 12.12 10.63 11.37
CA LYS A 79 13.06 9.61 10.90
C LYS A 79 12.53 8.84 9.69
N ALA A 80 11.25 8.45 9.71
CA ALA A 80 10.60 7.81 8.57
C ALA A 80 10.64 8.72 7.32
N LEU A 81 10.31 10.02 7.47
CA LEU A 81 10.37 11.01 6.39
C LEU A 81 11.80 11.26 5.89
N LYS A 82 12.80 11.19 6.78
CA LYS A 82 14.21 11.23 6.41
C LYS A 82 14.60 10.02 5.57
N ASP A 83 14.15 8.82 5.94
CA ASP A 83 14.44 7.59 5.20
C ASP A 83 13.72 7.58 3.84
N GLU A 84 12.45 8.01 3.77
CA GLU A 84 11.72 8.19 2.52
C GLU A 84 12.41 9.21 1.58
N GLY A 85 12.83 10.35 2.13
CA GLY A 85 13.59 11.35 1.36
C GLY A 85 14.92 10.81 0.81
N ASN A 86 15.59 9.92 1.56
CA ASN A 86 16.82 9.26 1.11
C ASN A 86 16.56 8.30 -0.06
N GLU A 87 15.44 7.57 -0.05
CA GLU A 87 15.06 6.70 -1.18
C GLU A 87 14.80 7.53 -2.44
N TYR A 88 14.01 8.60 -2.35
CA TYR A 88 13.82 9.51 -3.48
C TYR A 88 15.13 10.14 -3.98
N PHE A 89 16.06 10.43 -3.08
CA PHE A 89 17.37 10.95 -3.44
C PHE A 89 18.19 9.90 -4.23
N LYS A 90 18.16 8.63 -3.82
CA LYS A 90 18.80 7.52 -4.57
C LYS A 90 18.18 7.33 -5.95
N GLU A 91 16.86 7.49 -6.06
CA GLU A 91 16.11 7.45 -7.32
C GLU A 91 16.33 8.70 -8.21
N LYS A 92 17.15 9.66 -7.75
CA LYS A 92 17.38 10.97 -8.40
C LYS A 92 16.11 11.82 -8.52
N ASN A 93 15.08 11.49 -7.75
CA ASN A 93 13.86 12.28 -7.66
C ASN A 93 14.00 13.38 -6.60
N TYR A 94 14.88 14.34 -6.88
CA TYR A 94 15.26 15.36 -5.90
C TYR A 94 14.09 16.27 -5.50
N LYS A 95 13.11 16.50 -6.39
CA LYS A 95 11.88 17.26 -6.07
C LYS A 95 11.09 16.59 -4.95
N LYS A 96 10.85 15.28 -5.04
CA LYS A 96 10.15 14.51 -3.99
C LYS A 96 10.99 14.39 -2.72
N ALA A 97 12.30 14.24 -2.85
CA ALA A 97 13.22 14.23 -1.70
C ALA A 97 13.12 15.52 -0.88
N VAL A 98 13.14 16.70 -1.52
CA VAL A 98 12.99 18.00 -0.85
C VAL A 98 11.67 18.10 -0.09
N VAL A 99 10.56 17.65 -0.69
CA VAL A 99 9.24 17.66 -0.03
C VAL A 99 9.29 16.79 1.22
N SER A 100 9.79 15.56 1.10
CA SER A 100 9.87 14.60 2.21
C SER A 100 10.72 15.13 3.37
N TYR A 101 11.90 15.70 3.10
CA TYR A 101 12.72 16.33 4.13
C TYR A 101 12.05 17.56 4.75
N THR A 102 11.29 18.33 3.97
CA THR A 102 10.58 19.50 4.47
C THR A 102 9.41 19.11 5.38
N GLU A 103 8.67 18.07 5.04
CA GLU A 103 7.65 17.49 5.93
C GLU A 103 8.29 16.95 7.21
N GLY A 104 9.45 16.29 7.12
CA GLY A 104 10.21 15.84 8.29
C GLY A 104 10.60 16.98 9.23
N LEU A 105 10.99 18.15 8.68
CA LEU A 105 11.31 19.35 9.46
C LEU A 105 10.08 20.02 10.09
N LYS A 106 8.87 19.78 9.55
CA LYS A 106 7.61 20.30 10.13
C LYS A 106 7.15 19.46 11.32
N LYS A 107 7.52 18.17 11.37
CA LYS A 107 7.32 17.35 12.57
C LYS A 107 8.17 17.96 13.68
N LYS A 108 7.54 18.36 14.79
CA LYS A 108 8.18 19.05 15.93
C LYS A 108 9.13 18.11 16.71
N CYS A 109 10.11 17.50 16.04
CA CYS A 109 11.12 16.70 16.71
C CYS A 109 12.02 17.63 17.55
N GLN A 110 12.27 17.24 18.80
CA GLN A 110 13.14 17.98 19.71
C GLN A 110 14.62 17.62 19.50
N ASP A 111 14.89 16.57 18.72
CA ASP A 111 16.23 16.14 18.35
C ASP A 111 16.88 17.14 17.38
N SER A 112 17.91 17.83 17.88
CA SER A 112 18.71 18.78 17.10
C SER A 112 19.54 18.11 16.00
N ASP A 113 20.00 16.89 16.22
CA ASP A 113 20.87 16.16 15.31
C ASP A 113 20.07 15.70 14.10
N LEU A 114 18.88 15.13 14.32
CA LEU A 114 17.97 14.77 13.24
C LEU A 114 17.57 15.98 12.39
N ARG A 115 17.30 17.13 13.02
CA ARG A 115 17.02 18.38 12.29
C ARG A 115 18.20 18.84 11.45
N ALA A 116 19.42 18.80 12.00
CA ALA A 116 20.63 19.16 11.27
C ALA A 116 20.85 18.26 10.05
N ILE A 117 20.61 16.94 10.20
CA ILE A 117 20.68 15.97 9.09
C ILE A 117 19.63 16.30 8.03
N LEU A 118 18.36 16.53 8.41
CA LEU A 118 17.29 16.87 7.48
C LEU A 118 17.58 18.16 6.69
N PHE A 119 18.10 19.21 7.35
CA PHE A 119 18.51 20.43 6.66
C PHE A 119 19.65 20.18 5.66
N THR A 120 20.64 19.37 6.05
CA THR A 120 21.78 19.02 5.19
C THR A 120 21.34 18.22 3.97
N ASN A 121 20.50 17.20 4.17
CA ASN A 121 19.99 16.37 3.08
C ASN A 121 19.07 17.15 2.15
N ARG A 122 18.25 18.08 2.69
CA ARG A 122 17.45 19.00 1.88
C ARG A 122 18.32 19.93 1.05
N ALA A 123 19.40 20.48 1.62
CA ALA A 123 20.35 21.30 0.88
C ALA A 123 21.05 20.51 -0.24
N ALA A 124 21.46 19.27 0.03
CA ALA A 124 22.02 18.38 -0.99
C ALA A 124 21.00 18.10 -2.11
N ALA A 125 19.73 17.83 -1.77
CA ALA A 125 18.68 17.63 -2.77
C ALA A 125 18.43 18.89 -3.61
N HIS A 126 18.47 20.09 -3.01
CA HIS A 126 18.45 21.37 -3.74
C HIS A 126 19.67 21.61 -4.62
N PHE A 127 20.83 21.11 -4.22
CA PHE A 127 22.04 21.21 -5.04
C PHE A 127 21.99 20.32 -6.28
N HIS A 128 21.32 19.18 -6.21
CA HIS A 128 21.16 18.24 -7.34
C HIS A 128 19.91 18.48 -8.20
N LEU A 129 19.04 19.42 -7.80
CA LEU A 129 17.86 19.87 -8.55
C LEU A 129 18.23 20.66 -9.80
#